data_AF-A0A202DU17-F1
#
_entry.id   AF-A0A202DU17-F1
#
_cell.length_a   1.000
_cell.length_b   1.000
_cell.length_c   1.000
_cell.angle_alpha   90.00
_cell.angle_beta   90.00
_cell.angle_gamma   90.00
#
_symmetry.space_group_name_H-M   'P 1'
#
loop_
_entity.id
_entity.type
_entity.pdbx_description
1 polymer ?
#
loop_
_entity_poly.entity_id
_entity_poly.type
_entity_poly.pdbx_seq_one_letter_code
_entity_poly.pdbx_strand_id
1 'polypeptide(L)'
;MGPAVSVFIVPYPQSAKKPLTLKPIGQLEIGHAVSGDMFSDGSILIKSYLAVYYWKRIGNETVEQALRRSFTLIPYIPEPQGEGICWDENGKGFFTISEEKWNIPARLYYYPRMN
;
A
#
# COMPACT_ATOMS: atom_id res chain seq x y z
N MET A 1 -1.64 18.44 -0.93
CA MET A 1 -1.56 17.13 -0.25
C MET A 1 -2.86 16.94 0.50
N GLY A 2 -3.50 15.76 0.41
CA GLY A 2 -4.69 15.45 1.20
C GLY A 2 -4.38 15.33 2.70
N PRO A 3 -5.38 15.11 3.56
CA PRO A 3 -5.14 14.95 4.99
C PRO A 3 -4.22 13.75 5.26
N ALA A 4 -3.48 13.83 6.36
CA ALA A 4 -2.70 12.71 6.88
C ALA A 4 -3.60 11.50 7.16
N VAL A 5 -3.11 10.29 6.91
CA VAL A 5 -3.82 9.04 7.23
C VAL A 5 -3.23 8.41 8.49
N SER A 6 -4.11 8.03 9.41
CA SER A 6 -3.72 7.34 10.64
C SER A 6 -3.33 5.89 10.36
N VAL A 7 -2.20 5.46 10.91
CA VAL A 7 -1.71 4.10 10.83
C VAL A 7 -2.00 3.38 12.13
N PHE A 8 -2.55 2.17 12.03
CA PHE A 8 -2.84 1.32 13.17
C PHE A 8 -2.18 -0.06 13.01
N ILE A 9 -1.92 -0.72 14.14
CA ILE A 9 -1.37 -2.07 14.19
C ILE A 9 -2.26 -3.01 15.00
N VAL A 10 -2.29 -4.27 14.57
CA VAL A 10 -2.78 -5.40 15.38
C VAL A 10 -1.59 -6.29 15.73
N PRO A 11 -1.05 -6.22 16.94
CA PRO A 11 0.16 -6.96 17.30
C PRO A 11 -0.12 -8.47 17.30
N TYR A 12 0.86 -9.25 16.86
CA TYR A 12 0.85 -10.70 17.00
C TYR A 12 1.17 -11.10 18.46
N PRO A 13 0.60 -12.20 19.01
CA PRO A 13 -0.42 -13.06 18.39
C PRO A 13 -1.83 -12.47 18.44
N GLN A 14 -2.57 -12.56 17.33
CA GLN A 14 -3.97 -12.17 17.25
C GLN A 14 -4.91 -13.34 17.62
N SER A 15 -6.00 -13.05 18.33
CA SER A 15 -7.06 -14.03 18.60
C SER A 15 -8.16 -13.95 17.55
N ALA A 16 -8.54 -15.08 16.95
CA ALA A 16 -9.68 -15.17 16.04
C ALA A 16 -11.05 -15.25 16.77
N LYS A 17 -11.06 -15.32 18.11
CA LYS A 17 -12.28 -15.56 18.91
C LYS A 17 -12.87 -14.31 19.56
N LYS A 18 -12.12 -13.20 19.58
CA LYS A 18 -12.52 -11.98 20.28
C LYS A 18 -12.32 -10.79 19.36
N PRO A 19 -13.14 -9.73 19.46
CA PRO A 19 -12.85 -8.46 18.82
C PRO A 19 -11.44 -7.98 19.20
N LEU A 20 -10.72 -7.42 18.23
CA LEU A 20 -9.38 -6.87 18.41
C LEU A 20 -9.46 -5.34 18.34
N THR A 21 -8.83 -4.66 19.29
CA THR A 21 -8.69 -3.21 19.26
C THR A 21 -7.39 -2.84 18.55
N LEU A 22 -7.50 -2.06 17.47
CA LEU A 22 -6.36 -1.53 16.73
C LEU A 22 -5.59 -0.53 17.61
N LYS A 23 -4.25 -0.61 17.62
CA LYS A 23 -3.39 0.36 18.32
C LYS A 23 -2.91 1.42 17.33
N PRO A 24 -3.11 2.73 17.58
CA PRO A 24 -2.54 3.77 16.73
C PRO A 24 -1.02 3.78 16.86
N ILE A 25 -0.31 3.87 15.73
CA ILE A 25 1.17 3.87 15.70
C ILE A 25 1.77 5.08 14.98
N GLY A 26 0.95 5.88 14.30
CA GLY A 26 1.40 7.12 13.69
C GLY A 26 0.47 7.62 12.59
N GLN A 27 0.99 8.50 11.76
CA GLN A 27 0.31 9.05 10.60
C GLN A 27 1.26 9.09 9.39
N LEU A 28 0.69 9.06 8.18
CA LEU A 28 1.41 9.21 6.92
C LEU A 28 0.83 10.36 6.11
N GLU A 29 1.69 11.22 5.58
CA GLU A 29 1.32 12.36 4.73
C GLU A 29 1.15 11.95 3.25
N ILE A 30 0.29 10.94 3.01
CA ILE A 30 0.11 10.31 1.69
C ILE A 30 -1.29 10.53 1.09
N GLY A 31 -2.13 11.34 1.75
CA GLY A 31 -3.54 11.50 1.37
C GLY A 31 -4.34 10.20 1.54
N HIS A 32 -5.50 10.10 0.89
CA HIS A 32 -6.42 8.98 1.06
C HIS A 32 -5.85 7.66 0.54
N ALA A 33 -5.39 6.80 1.46
CA ALA A 33 -4.97 5.45 1.15
C ALA A 33 -6.20 4.59 0.78
N VAL A 34 -6.09 3.84 -0.32
CA VAL A 34 -7.16 2.98 -0.85
C VAL A 34 -6.75 1.52 -0.90
N SER A 35 -5.44 1.23 -0.91
CA SER A 35 -4.92 -0.14 -1.01
C SER A 35 -3.48 -0.22 -0.54
N GLY A 36 -2.97 -1.43 -0.32
CA GLY A 36 -1.56 -1.67 -0.03
C GLY A 36 -1.21 -3.15 -0.04
N ASP A 37 0.06 -3.46 -0.26
CA ASP A 37 0.57 -4.82 -0.28
C ASP A 37 2.06 -4.86 0.09
N MET A 38 2.53 -6.00 0.60
CA MET A 38 3.92 -6.20 1.00
C MET A 38 4.48 -7.49 0.41
N PHE A 39 5.62 -7.39 -0.26
CA PHE A 39 6.36 -8.54 -0.74
C PHE A 39 7.23 -9.15 0.36
N SER A 40 7.57 -10.44 0.21
CA SER A 40 8.30 -11.23 1.21
C SER A 40 9.67 -10.68 1.56
N ASP A 41 10.29 -9.93 0.64
CA ASP A 41 11.59 -9.28 0.85
C ASP A 41 11.49 -7.98 1.69
N GLY A 42 10.30 -7.61 2.17
CA GLY A 42 10.05 -6.39 2.95
C GLY A 42 9.81 -5.13 2.11
N SER A 43 9.59 -5.26 0.81
CA SER A 43 9.07 -4.18 -0.05
C SER A 43 7.60 -3.92 0.25
N ILE A 44 7.22 -2.67 0.48
CA ILE A 44 5.86 -2.25 0.89
C ILE A 44 5.34 -1.25 -0.14
N LEU A 45 4.10 -1.44 -0.59
CA LEU A 45 3.35 -0.50 -1.41
C LEU A 45 2.12 -0.01 -0.63
N ILE A 46 1.86 1.29 -0.72
CA ILE A 46 0.57 1.87 -0.34
C ILE A 46 0.09 2.69 -1.54
N LYS A 47 -1.17 2.50 -1.93
CA LYS A 47 -1.82 3.22 -3.03
C LYS A 47 -2.77 4.26 -2.48
N SER A 48 -2.75 5.46 -3.05
CA SER A 48 -3.84 6.43 -3.00
C SER A 48 -4.49 6.55 -4.38
N TYR A 49 -5.56 7.33 -4.52
CA TYR A 49 -6.15 7.59 -5.83
C TYR A 49 -5.18 8.21 -6.85
N LEU A 50 -4.16 8.94 -6.38
CA LEU A 50 -3.28 9.74 -7.24
C LEU A 50 -1.84 9.24 -7.30
N ALA A 51 -1.42 8.36 -6.39
CA ALA A 51 -0.02 7.95 -6.29
C ALA A 51 0.15 6.54 -5.69
N VAL A 52 1.30 5.94 -5.99
CA VAL A 52 1.78 4.73 -5.33
C VAL A 52 3.06 5.08 -4.56
N TYR A 53 3.04 4.78 -3.26
CA TYR A 53 4.10 5.04 -2.31
C TYR A 53 4.83 3.74 -1.99
N TYR A 54 6.15 3.75 -2.08
CA TYR A 54 7.01 2.59 -1.87
C TYR A 54 7.95 2.79 -0.68
N TRP A 55 8.07 1.74 0.13
CA TRP A 55 9.12 1.58 1.13
C TRP A 55 9.82 0.24 0.95
N LYS A 56 11.07 0.17 1.41
CA LYS A 56 11.83 -1.07 1.49
C LYS A 56 12.37 -1.25 2.89
N ARG A 57 11.99 -2.33 3.59
CA ARG A 57 12.57 -2.65 4.90
C ARG A 57 14.09 -2.87 4.80
N ILE A 58 14.82 -2.32 5.76
CA ILE A 58 16.29 -2.40 5.89
C ILE A 58 16.64 -3.25 7.11
N GLY A 59 17.39 -4.32 6.89
CA GLY A 59 17.80 -5.25 7.95
C GLY A 59 16.60 -5.82 8.71
N ASN A 60 16.66 -5.73 10.04
CA ASN A 60 15.63 -6.29 10.92
C ASN A 60 14.58 -5.25 11.37
N GLU A 61 14.47 -4.11 10.68
CA GLU A 61 13.48 -3.09 11.06
C GLU A 61 12.04 -3.62 10.92
N THR A 62 11.14 -3.17 11.79
CA THR A 62 9.70 -3.47 11.70
C THR A 62 9.03 -2.69 10.56
N VAL A 63 7.81 -3.08 10.18
CA VAL A 63 7.00 -2.31 9.20
C VAL A 63 6.77 -0.89 9.71
N GLU A 64 6.49 -0.71 11.00
CA GLU A 64 6.33 0.61 11.61
C GLU A 64 7.60 1.47 11.45
N GLN A 65 8.78 0.90 11.72
CA GLN A 65 10.04 1.61 11.55
C GLN A 65 10.28 2.02 10.10
N ALA A 66 9.99 1.14 9.14
CA ALA A 66 10.10 1.45 7.72
C ALA A 66 9.16 2.59 7.29
N LEU A 67 7.90 2.57 7.75
CA LEU A 67 6.90 3.59 7.42
C LEU A 67 7.22 4.98 7.99
N ARG A 68 8.08 5.08 9.03
CA ARG A 68 8.58 6.35 9.55
C ARG A 68 9.66 6.99 8.67
N ARG A 69 10.27 6.23 7.76
CA ARG A 69 11.23 6.75 6.78
C ARG A 69 10.51 7.33 5.57
N SER A 70 11.23 8.14 4.80
CA SER A 70 10.74 8.66 3.53
C SER A 70 10.39 7.53 2.56
N PHE A 71 9.26 7.67 1.88
CA PHE A 71 8.88 6.81 0.76
C PHE A 71 9.55 7.24 -0.54
N THR A 72 9.48 6.36 -1.53
CA THR A 72 9.69 6.67 -2.94
C THR A 72 8.35 6.70 -3.68
N LEU A 73 8.14 7.68 -4.56
CA LEU A 73 6.99 7.68 -5.45
C LEU A 73 7.26 6.80 -6.66
N ILE A 74 6.31 5.93 -6.98
CA ILE A 74 6.37 5.06 -8.16
C ILE A 74 5.55 5.71 -9.29
N PRO A 75 6.05 5.74 -10.54
CA PRO A 75 5.26 6.16 -11.68
C PRO A 75 3.96 5.36 -11.76
N TYR A 76 2.84 6.07 -11.76
CA TYR A 76 1.50 5.51 -11.70
C TYR A 76 0.54 6.42 -12.47
N ILE A 77 -0.38 5.81 -13.20
CA ILE A 77 -1.43 6.53 -13.93
C ILE A 77 -2.71 6.43 -13.10
N PRO A 78 -3.27 7.55 -12.61
CA PRO A 78 -4.52 7.53 -11.86
C PRO A 78 -5.66 6.85 -12.61
N GLU A 79 -6.38 5.99 -11.90
CA GLU A 79 -7.47 5.16 -12.42
C GLU A 79 -8.82 5.60 -11.82
N PRO A 80 -9.95 5.43 -12.55
CA PRO A 80 -11.29 5.65 -11.98
C PRO A 80 -11.53 4.71 -10.79
N GLN A 81 -11.57 5.23 -9.57
CA GLN A 81 -11.63 4.38 -8.35
C GLN A 81 -10.62 3.22 -8.39
N GLY A 82 -9.34 3.56 -8.58
CA GLY A 82 -8.25 2.60 -8.49
C GLY A 82 -8.03 2.09 -7.06
N GLU A 83 -8.77 1.07 -6.62
CA GLU A 83 -8.77 0.61 -5.22
C GLU A 83 -7.95 -0.67 -4.96
N GLY A 84 -7.38 -1.30 -6.00
CA GLY A 84 -6.52 -2.48 -5.84
C GLY A 84 -5.05 -2.22 -6.18
N ILE A 85 -4.17 -2.83 -5.40
CA ILE A 85 -2.74 -3.03 -5.70
C ILE A 85 -2.26 -4.36 -5.13
N CYS A 86 -1.41 -5.10 -5.85
CA CYS A 86 -0.70 -6.25 -5.31
C CYS A 86 0.64 -6.47 -6.01
N TRP A 87 1.61 -7.03 -5.31
CA TRP A 87 2.86 -7.46 -5.91
C TRP A 87 2.64 -8.65 -6.85
N ASP A 88 3.48 -8.70 -7.89
CA ASP A 88 3.71 -9.94 -8.63
C ASP A 88 4.27 -11.03 -7.71
N GLU A 89 3.94 -12.29 -7.99
CA GLU A 89 4.36 -13.45 -7.19
C GLU A 89 5.89 -13.56 -7.05
N ASN A 90 6.63 -13.06 -8.05
CA ASN A 90 8.10 -13.09 -8.09
C ASN A 90 8.72 -11.73 -7.72
N GLY A 91 7.91 -10.74 -7.33
CA GLY A 91 8.39 -9.39 -7.00
C GLY A 91 8.96 -8.61 -8.18
N LYS A 92 8.67 -9.04 -9.42
CA LYS A 92 9.16 -8.42 -10.67
C LYS A 92 8.40 -7.16 -11.07
N GLY A 93 7.31 -6.86 -10.40
CA GLY A 93 6.42 -5.74 -10.66
C GLY A 93 5.22 -5.79 -9.72
N PHE A 94 4.20 -4.99 -10.01
CA PHE A 94 2.94 -5.00 -9.28
C PHE A 94 1.77 -4.78 -10.22
N PHE A 95 0.60 -5.23 -9.81
CA PHE A 95 -0.66 -5.03 -10.51
C PHE A 95 -1.46 -3.94 -9.82
N THR A 96 -2.24 -3.19 -10.60
CA THR A 96 -3.32 -2.35 -10.08
C THR A 96 -4.62 -2.65 -10.80
N ILE A 97 -5.74 -2.44 -10.10
CA ILE A 97 -7.06 -2.58 -10.68
C ILE A 97 -7.97 -1.43 -10.25
N SER A 98 -8.81 -1.01 -11.20
CA SER A 98 -9.87 -0.02 -11.02
C SER A 98 -11.24 -0.67 -10.82
N GLU A 99 -12.15 0.02 -10.14
CA GLU A 99 -13.57 -0.32 -10.21
C GLU A 99 -14.16 0.03 -11.59
N GLU A 100 -15.37 -0.46 -11.88
CA GLU A 100 -16.18 0.05 -12.98
C GLU A 100 -16.91 1.31 -12.53
N LYS A 101 -16.52 2.46 -13.10
CA LYS A 101 -17.13 3.75 -12.76
C LYS A 101 -17.36 4.60 -14.00
N TRP A 102 -18.46 5.36 -14.01
CA TRP A 102 -18.82 6.26 -15.10
C TRP A 102 -18.85 5.58 -16.48
N ASN A 103 -19.30 4.31 -16.51
CA ASN A 103 -19.33 3.48 -17.71
C ASN A 103 -17.93 3.21 -18.32
N ILE A 104 -16.87 3.33 -17.51
CA ILE A 104 -15.50 2.93 -17.84
C ILE A 104 -15.29 1.52 -17.27
N PRO A 105 -15.01 0.50 -18.10
CA PRO A 105 -14.72 -0.86 -17.63
C PRO A 105 -13.48 -0.92 -16.74
N ALA A 106 -13.49 -1.85 -15.80
CA ALA A 106 -12.36 -2.14 -14.94
C ALA A 106 -11.16 -2.59 -15.78
N ARG A 107 -9.96 -2.11 -15.44
CA ARG A 107 -8.73 -2.49 -16.13
C ARG A 107 -7.69 -2.96 -15.14
N LEU A 108 -7.06 -4.08 -15.46
CA LEU A 108 -5.89 -4.58 -14.75
C LEU A 108 -4.64 -4.05 -15.46
N TYR A 109 -3.83 -3.27 -14.75
CA TYR A 109 -2.54 -2.79 -15.24
C TYR A 109 -1.40 -3.54 -14.57
N TYR A 110 -0.31 -3.75 -15.30
CA TYR A 110 0.92 -4.29 -14.76
C TYR A 110 2.04 -3.26 -14.89
N TYR A 111 2.76 -3.05 -13.79
CA TYR A 111 3.88 -2.13 -13.68
C TYR A 111 5.15 -2.93 -13.40
N PRO A 112 6.03 -3.14 -14.40
CA PRO A 112 7.28 -3.84 -14.18
C PRO A 112 8.20 -3.02 -13.27
N ARG A 113 8.88 -3.70 -12.36
CA ARG A 113 9.92 -3.09 -11.53
C ARG A 113 11.12 -2.81 -12.41
N MET A 114 11.51 -1.54 -12.49
CA MET A 114 12.75 -1.17 -13.18
C MET A 114 13.94 -1.60 -12.31
N ASN A 115 14.87 -2.36 -12.90
CA ASN A 115 16.14 -2.77 -12.28
C ASN A 115 17.12 -1.60 -12.24
#